data_AF-A0A4Y9QQI9-F1
#
_entry.id   AF-A0A4Y9QQI9-F1
#
_cell.length_a   1.000
_cell.length_b   1.000
_cell.length_c   1.000
_cell.angle_alpha   90.00
_cell.angle_beta   90.00
_cell.angle_gamma   90.00
#
_symmetry.space_group_name_H-M   'P 1'
#
loop_
_entity.id
_entity.type
_entity.pdbx_description
1 polymer ?
#
loop_
_entity_poly.entity_id
_entity_poly.type
_entity_poly.pdbx_seq_one_letter_code
_entity_poly.pdbx_strand_id
1 'polypeptide(L)'
;MEKVMNKWIGLLFAFSIVLTSCSENRIYETYETISPNGWGMQDSLIYEISSISEKPSQSLIGVRFKDEYPFSNCYIRVLMRDSLKNILQDELIDITLFDPKGEPLGEGFGSTYTKFDTVPLSINEQTASVVLLQYMREEQLKGVEAVGIKLLKE
;
A
#
# COMPACT_ATOMS: atom_id res chain seq x y z
N MET A 1 -15.92 -43.49 33.53
CA MET A 1 -15.05 -42.44 32.99
C MET A 1 -15.31 -42.15 31.49
N GLU A 2 -16.48 -42.47 30.94
CA GLU A 2 -16.75 -42.31 29.49
C GLU A 2 -17.49 -41.01 29.09
N LYS A 3 -18.12 -40.28 30.02
CA LYS A 3 -18.99 -39.13 29.66
C LYS A 3 -18.26 -37.79 29.47
N VAL A 4 -16.99 -37.67 29.88
CA VAL A 4 -16.29 -36.37 29.87
C VAL A 4 -15.61 -36.08 28.53
N MET A 5 -15.18 -37.12 27.80
CA MET A 5 -14.44 -36.99 26.54
C MET A 5 -15.28 -36.34 25.41
N ASN A 6 -16.60 -36.56 25.43
CA ASN A 6 -17.49 -36.18 24.32
C ASN A 6 -17.88 -34.69 24.35
N LYS A 7 -17.76 -34.03 25.51
CA LYS A 7 -18.06 -32.59 25.66
C LYS A 7 -16.94 -31.69 25.12
N TRP A 8 -15.69 -32.16 25.12
CA TRP A 8 -14.54 -31.38 24.66
C TRP A 8 -14.38 -31.44 23.14
N ILE A 9 -14.83 -32.53 22.50
CA ILE A 9 -14.85 -32.67 21.04
C ILE A 9 -15.84 -31.69 20.39
N GLY A 10 -16.99 -31.43 21.04
CA GLY A 10 -17.95 -30.42 20.58
C GLY A 10 -17.43 -28.97 20.68
N LEU A 11 -16.53 -28.69 21.64
CA LEU A 11 -15.93 -27.37 21.82
C LEU A 11 -14.82 -27.10 20.78
N LEU A 12 -14.10 -28.14 20.36
CA LEU A 12 -13.09 -28.08 19.30
C LEU A 12 -13.71 -27.86 17.91
N PHE A 13 -14.92 -28.36 17.66
CA PHE A 13 -15.62 -28.15 16.39
C PHE A 13 -16.25 -26.75 16.27
N ALA A 14 -16.59 -26.10 17.40
CA ALA A 14 -17.15 -24.75 17.42
C ALA A 14 -16.11 -23.64 17.16
N PHE A 15 -14.81 -23.94 17.29
CA PHE A 15 -13.73 -23.00 16.98
C PHE A 15 -13.32 -23.02 15.50
N SER A 16 -13.85 -23.95 14.71
CA SER A 16 -13.39 -24.17 13.33
C SER A 16 -14.12 -23.34 12.28
N ILE A 17 -15.09 -22.51 12.66
CA ILE A 17 -15.91 -21.73 11.72
C ILE A 17 -15.78 -20.26 12.12
N VAL A 18 -14.76 -19.57 11.60
CA VAL A 18 -14.78 -18.20 11.02
C VAL A 18 -13.34 -17.87 10.63
N LEU A 19 -12.87 -18.42 9.52
CA LEU A 19 -11.68 -17.91 8.81
C LEU A 19 -12.00 -17.77 7.32
N THR A 20 -13.11 -17.11 7.00
CA THR A 20 -13.31 -16.57 5.65
C THR A 20 -12.46 -15.31 5.53
N SER A 21 -11.17 -15.48 5.27
CA SER A 21 -10.31 -14.36 4.87
C SER A 21 -10.66 -13.98 3.43
N CYS A 22 -11.71 -13.18 3.28
CA CYS A 22 -12.13 -12.64 2.00
C CYS A 22 -11.17 -11.50 1.61
N SER A 23 -10.19 -11.80 0.75
CA SER A 23 -9.48 -10.75 -0.02
C SER A 23 -9.88 -10.83 -1.49
N GLU A 24 -11.17 -11.04 -1.73
CA GLU A 24 -11.66 -11.39 -3.07
C GLU A 24 -11.52 -10.26 -4.09
N ASN A 25 -11.35 -9.00 -3.68
CA ASN A 25 -11.35 -7.82 -4.56
C ASN A 25 -9.98 -7.25 -4.95
N ARG A 26 -8.89 -8.00 -4.77
CA ARG A 26 -7.52 -7.53 -5.07
C ARG A 26 -7.04 -8.04 -6.43
N ILE A 27 -6.76 -7.13 -7.36
CA ILE A 27 -6.16 -7.43 -8.68
C ILE A 27 -4.64 -7.46 -8.57
N TYR A 28 -4.06 -6.48 -7.88
CA TYR A 28 -2.61 -6.29 -7.80
C TYR A 28 -2.26 -5.61 -6.48
N GLU A 29 -1.20 -6.07 -5.82
CA GLU A 29 -0.64 -5.37 -4.66
C GLU A 29 0.85 -5.70 -4.57
N THR A 30 1.68 -4.67 -4.58
CA THR A 30 3.13 -4.83 -4.49
C THR A 30 3.73 -3.64 -3.75
N TYR A 31 4.89 -3.88 -3.14
CA TYR A 31 5.64 -2.89 -2.37
C TYR A 31 7.11 -2.96 -2.74
N GLU A 32 7.73 -1.78 -2.81
CA GLU A 32 9.17 -1.63 -2.87
C GLU A 32 9.66 -1.19 -1.50
N THR A 33 10.71 -1.84 -1.01
CA THR A 33 11.32 -1.52 0.28
C THR A 33 12.27 -0.34 0.12
N ILE A 34 12.19 0.60 1.05
CA ILE A 34 13.04 1.78 1.07
C ILE A 34 14.32 1.48 1.84
N SER A 35 15.43 2.06 1.37
CA SER A 35 16.72 1.99 2.05
C SER A 35 16.60 2.50 3.51
N PRO A 36 17.30 1.88 4.48
CA PRO A 36 17.37 2.41 5.84
C PRO A 36 17.90 3.84 5.94
N ASN A 37 18.62 4.32 4.92
CA ASN A 37 19.12 5.70 4.86
C ASN A 37 18.04 6.73 4.50
N GLY A 38 16.88 6.26 4.01
CA GLY A 38 15.76 7.08 3.54
C GLY A 38 15.43 6.85 2.07
N TRP A 39 14.31 7.42 1.63
CA TRP A 39 13.89 7.45 0.23
C TRP A 39 14.54 8.66 -0.46
N GLY A 40 15.49 8.41 -1.36
CA GLY A 40 16.19 9.47 -2.06
C GLY A 40 15.28 10.31 -2.95
N MET A 41 15.55 11.61 -3.05
CA MET A 41 14.73 12.53 -3.88
C MET A 41 14.72 12.16 -5.37
N GLN A 42 15.77 11.49 -5.84
CA GLN A 42 15.90 11.03 -7.23
C GLN A 42 15.55 9.54 -7.40
N ASP A 43 15.27 8.82 -6.30
CA ASP A 43 14.98 7.40 -6.33
C ASP A 43 13.53 7.19 -6.77
N SER A 44 13.35 6.56 -7.92
CA SER A 44 12.04 6.20 -8.45
C SER A 44 11.67 4.77 -8.08
N LEU A 45 10.47 4.57 -7.57
CA LEU A 45 9.87 3.23 -7.42
C LEU A 45 9.04 2.96 -8.67
N ILE A 46 9.33 1.89 -9.39
CA ILE A 46 8.71 1.59 -10.69
C ILE A 46 7.94 0.28 -10.58
N TYR A 47 6.65 0.33 -10.88
CA TYR A 47 5.76 -0.81 -10.86
C TYR A 47 5.27 -1.11 -12.26
N GLU A 48 5.63 -2.27 -12.78
CA GLU A 48 5.19 -2.72 -14.10
C GLU A 48 3.74 -3.21 -14.03
N ILE A 49 2.89 -2.64 -14.89
CA ILE A 49 1.43 -2.87 -14.97
C ILE A 49 1.06 -3.71 -16.20
N SER A 50 1.98 -3.88 -17.15
CA SER A 50 1.76 -4.57 -18.43
C SER A 50 1.22 -6.01 -18.35
N SER A 51 1.25 -6.64 -17.17
CA SER A 51 0.71 -7.99 -16.94
C SER A 51 -0.72 -8.04 -16.40
N ILE A 52 -1.40 -6.90 -16.21
CA ILE A 52 -2.74 -6.88 -15.61
C ILE A 52 -3.80 -7.14 -16.68
N SER A 53 -4.55 -8.24 -16.54
CA SER A 53 -5.60 -8.65 -17.49
C SER A 53 -6.94 -7.93 -17.30
N GLU A 54 -7.14 -7.27 -16.16
CA GLU A 54 -8.41 -6.66 -15.77
C GLU A 54 -8.23 -5.18 -15.45
N LYS A 55 -9.15 -4.33 -15.95
CA LYS A 55 -9.13 -2.90 -15.63
C LYS A 55 -9.51 -2.70 -14.15
N PRO A 56 -8.67 -2.05 -13.34
CA PRO A 56 -9.00 -1.80 -11.94
C PRO A 56 -10.10 -0.75 -11.80
N SER A 57 -10.98 -0.93 -10.82
CA SER A 57 -12.02 0.05 -10.46
C SER A 57 -11.50 1.10 -9.48
N GLN A 58 -10.50 0.73 -8.67
CA GLN A 58 -9.87 1.62 -7.71
C GLN A 58 -8.37 1.38 -7.64
N SER A 59 -7.62 2.47 -7.60
CA SER A 59 -6.17 2.46 -7.40
C SER A 59 -5.84 3.12 -6.07
N LEU A 60 -4.92 2.53 -5.30
CA LEU A 60 -4.45 3.05 -4.03
C LEU A 60 -2.93 3.07 -3.98
N ILE A 61 -2.38 4.03 -3.24
CA ILE A 61 -0.99 4.01 -2.79
C ILE A 61 -0.97 3.63 -1.32
N GLY A 62 -0.12 2.66 -0.98
CA GLY A 62 0.20 2.28 0.39
C GLY A 62 1.54 2.86 0.79
N VAL A 63 1.60 3.57 1.92
CA VAL A 63 2.85 4.02 2.54
C VAL A 63 3.01 3.28 3.86
N ARG A 64 4.08 2.51 3.99
CA ARG A 64 4.54 1.96 5.27
C ARG A 64 5.59 2.88 5.86
N PHE A 65 5.35 3.32 7.07
CA PHE A 65 6.15 4.32 7.74
C PHE A 65 6.28 4.01 9.23
N LYS A 66 7.30 4.60 9.84
CA LYS A 66 7.51 4.53 11.28
C LYS A 66 6.88 5.72 12.00
N ASP A 67 6.54 5.55 13.26
CA ASP A 67 6.12 6.65 14.16
C ASP A 67 7.16 7.78 14.28
N GLU A 68 8.45 7.49 14.06
CA GLU A 68 9.54 8.48 14.00
C GLU A 68 9.56 9.31 12.70
N TYR A 69 8.66 9.06 11.74
CA TYR A 69 8.56 9.86 10.51
C TYR A 69 8.29 11.34 10.83
N PRO A 70 9.06 12.29 10.29
CA PRO A 70 9.11 13.65 10.83
C PRO A 70 8.01 14.60 10.35
N PHE A 71 7.09 14.17 9.47
CA PHE A 71 6.06 15.02 8.88
C PHE A 71 4.66 14.46 9.09
N SER A 72 3.65 15.32 9.12
CA SER A 72 2.25 14.86 9.25
C SER A 72 1.73 14.15 7.99
N ASN A 73 2.34 14.41 6.85
CA ASN A 73 1.91 13.91 5.55
C ASN A 73 3.10 13.60 4.64
N CYS A 74 2.85 12.80 3.61
CA CYS A 74 3.82 12.38 2.61
C CYS A 74 3.30 12.73 1.20
N TYR A 75 3.99 13.65 0.54
CA TYR A 75 3.75 14.02 -0.85
C TYR A 75 4.46 13.05 -1.79
N ILE A 76 3.69 12.43 -2.67
CA ILE A 76 4.18 11.47 -3.66
C ILE A 76 3.74 11.93 -5.05
N ARG A 77 4.71 12.15 -5.94
CA ARG A 77 4.44 12.36 -7.35
C ARG A 77 4.27 11.00 -8.03
N VAL A 78 3.22 10.86 -8.81
CA VAL A 78 2.81 9.63 -9.47
C VAL A 78 2.80 9.85 -10.97
N LEU A 79 3.61 9.09 -11.70
CA LEU A 79 3.66 9.14 -13.16
C LEU A 79 3.14 7.82 -13.72
N MET A 80 2.15 7.87 -14.60
CA MET A 80 1.79 6.73 -15.45
C MET A 80 2.52 6.84 -16.78
N ARG A 81 3.07 5.73 -17.26
CA ARG A 81 3.81 5.69 -18.52
C ARG A 81 3.33 4.59 -19.44
N ASP A 82 3.40 4.85 -20.74
CA ASP A 82 3.24 3.82 -21.77
C ASP A 82 4.51 2.98 -21.95
N SER A 83 4.47 2.01 -22.86
CA SER A 83 5.60 1.13 -23.16
C SER A 83 6.80 1.84 -23.80
N LEU A 84 6.60 3.04 -24.34
CA LEU A 84 7.63 3.92 -24.90
C LEU A 84 8.15 4.93 -23.86
N LYS A 85 7.69 4.83 -22.61
CA LYS A 85 8.00 5.72 -21.48
C LYS A 85 7.44 7.14 -21.61
N ASN A 86 6.48 7.36 -22.51
CA ASN A 86 5.75 8.62 -22.55
C ASN A 86 4.86 8.74 -21.31
N ILE A 87 4.76 9.95 -20.75
CA ILE A 87 3.90 10.22 -19.60
C ILE A 87 2.45 10.30 -20.07
N LEU A 88 1.62 9.39 -19.56
CA LEU A 88 0.17 9.35 -19.79
C LEU A 88 -0.58 10.19 -18.74
N GLN A 89 -0.09 10.18 -17.50
CA GLN A 89 -0.65 10.93 -16.38
C GLN A 89 0.45 11.32 -15.40
N ASP A 90 0.30 12.47 -14.74
CA ASP A 90 1.26 13.04 -13.79
C ASP A 90 0.48 13.75 -12.68
N GLU A 91 0.50 13.18 -11.47
CA GLU A 91 -0.26 13.65 -10.33
C GLU A 91 0.65 13.87 -9.12
N LEU A 92 0.27 14.81 -8.25
CA LEU A 92 0.88 14.97 -6.93
C LEU A 92 -0.15 14.61 -5.87
N ILE A 93 0.14 13.57 -5.09
CA ILE A 93 -0.77 13.04 -4.07
C ILE A 93 -0.24 13.45 -2.70
N ASP A 94 -1.15 13.91 -1.84
CA ASP A 94 -0.90 14.20 -0.44
C ASP A 94 -1.49 13.08 0.42
N ILE A 95 -0.64 12.30 1.09
CA ILE A 95 -1.07 11.22 1.98
C ILE A 95 -0.86 11.67 3.42
N THR A 96 -1.95 11.94 4.14
CA THR A 96 -1.89 12.24 5.58
C THR A 96 -1.54 10.97 6.36
N LEU A 97 -0.40 10.99 7.04
CA LEU A 97 0.15 9.87 7.81
C LEU A 97 -0.08 10.01 9.32
N PHE A 98 -0.24 11.24 9.82
CA PHE A 98 -0.51 11.52 11.22
C PHE A 98 -1.71 12.45 11.36
N ASP A 99 -2.49 12.26 12.42
CA ASP A 99 -3.56 13.18 12.77
C ASP A 99 -2.99 14.51 13.34
N PRO A 100 -3.83 15.55 13.56
CA PRO A 100 -3.36 16.83 14.12
C PRO A 100 -2.76 16.75 15.53
N LYS A 101 -2.93 15.63 16.25
CA LYS A 101 -2.34 15.38 17.58
C LYS A 101 -1.00 14.65 17.48
N GLY A 102 -0.60 14.21 16.28
CA GLY A 102 0.60 13.43 16.05
C GLY A 102 0.41 11.92 16.23
N GLU A 103 -0.83 11.43 16.26
CA GLU A 103 -1.09 9.99 16.29
C GLU A 103 -1.01 9.41 14.87
N PRO A 104 -0.28 8.31 14.65
CA PRO A 104 -0.14 7.70 13.33
C PRO A 104 -1.47 7.14 12.82
N LEU A 105 -1.76 7.36 11.54
CA LEU A 105 -2.94 6.87 10.84
C LEU A 105 -2.62 5.60 10.05
N GLY A 106 -3.57 4.67 10.01
CA GLY A 106 -3.44 3.40 9.29
C GLY A 106 -3.36 2.20 10.23
N GLU A 107 -3.01 1.04 9.67
CA GLU A 107 -2.91 -0.22 10.41
C GLU A 107 -1.44 -0.58 10.65
N GLY A 108 -1.11 -1.06 11.84
CA GLY A 108 0.28 -1.25 12.23
C GLY A 108 0.46 -2.06 13.52
N PHE A 109 1.72 -2.37 13.81
CA PHE A 109 2.12 -3.01 15.06
C PHE A 109 3.46 -2.44 15.52
N GLY A 110 3.55 -2.11 16.82
CA GLY A 110 4.73 -1.45 17.38
C GLY A 110 4.89 -0.05 16.82
N SER A 111 6.08 0.25 16.29
CA SER A 111 6.43 1.56 15.73
C SER A 111 6.17 1.67 14.22
N THR A 112 5.60 0.66 13.57
CA THR A 112 5.39 0.62 12.11
C THR A 112 3.91 0.62 11.77
N TYR A 113 3.53 1.46 10.80
CA TYR A 113 2.16 1.68 10.34
C TYR A 113 2.10 1.66 8.82
N THR A 114 0.97 1.23 8.25
CA THR A 114 0.69 1.26 6.82
C THR A 114 -0.61 2.03 6.58
N LYS A 115 -0.51 3.13 5.83
CA LYS A 115 -1.66 3.94 5.41
C LYS A 115 -1.88 3.75 3.92
N PHE A 116 -3.11 3.42 3.54
CA PHE A 116 -3.58 3.45 2.16
C PHE A 116 -4.34 4.72 1.87
N ASP A 117 -4.14 5.29 0.69
CA ASP A 117 -4.99 6.34 0.16
C ASP A 117 -5.37 6.09 -1.30
N THR A 118 -6.54 6.58 -1.69
CA THR A 118 -7.02 6.42 -3.07
C THR A 118 -6.33 7.42 -3.98
N VAL A 119 -5.93 6.96 -5.16
CA VAL A 119 -5.28 7.79 -6.16
C VAL A 119 -6.10 7.81 -7.45
N PRO A 120 -6.22 8.98 -8.12
CA PRO A 120 -7.04 9.14 -9.31
C PRO A 120 -6.33 8.60 -10.57
N LEU A 121 -5.83 7.36 -10.52
CA LEU A 121 -5.12 6.75 -11.66
C LEU A 121 -6.10 6.04 -12.59
N SER A 122 -6.02 6.39 -13.88
CA SER A 122 -6.86 5.80 -14.94
C SER A 122 -6.14 4.69 -15.69
N ILE A 123 -5.81 3.59 -14.99
CA ILE A 123 -5.08 2.46 -15.58
C ILE A 123 -5.90 1.84 -16.73
N ASN A 124 -5.23 1.69 -17.88
CA ASN A 124 -5.79 1.16 -19.12
C ASN A 124 -4.75 0.30 -19.86
N GLU A 125 -5.11 -0.25 -21.02
CA GLU A 125 -4.26 -1.13 -21.83
C GLU A 125 -2.96 -0.46 -22.32
N GLN A 126 -2.94 0.88 -22.42
CA GLN A 126 -1.75 1.64 -22.80
C GLN A 126 -0.77 1.82 -21.63
N THR A 127 -1.21 1.58 -20.39
CA THR A 127 -0.40 1.77 -19.19
C THR A 127 0.60 0.63 -19.05
N ALA A 128 1.89 0.92 -19.21
CA ALA A 128 2.95 -0.05 -19.01
C ALA A 128 3.49 -0.03 -17.57
N SER A 129 3.64 1.16 -16.98
CA SER A 129 4.17 1.29 -15.61
C SER A 129 3.58 2.48 -14.85
N VAL A 130 3.62 2.37 -13.52
CA VAL A 130 3.42 3.49 -12.59
C VAL A 130 4.73 3.75 -11.87
N VAL A 131 5.11 5.03 -11.78
CA VAL A 131 6.34 5.47 -11.14
C VAL A 131 6.01 6.39 -9.99
N LEU A 132 6.53 6.07 -8.81
CA LEU A 132 6.38 6.88 -7.60
C LEU A 132 7.70 7.57 -7.28
N LEU A 133 7.61 8.85 -6.95
CA LEU A 133 8.72 9.70 -6.54
C LEU A 133 8.31 10.46 -5.28
N GLN A 134 9.18 10.54 -4.28
CA GLN A 134 8.93 11.40 -3.13
C GLN A 134 9.05 12.88 -3.52
N TYR A 135 8.19 13.71 -2.93
CA TYR A 135 8.16 15.15 -3.17
C TYR A 135 8.21 15.95 -1.86
N MET A 136 9.01 15.47 -0.89
CA MET A 136 9.07 16.01 0.47
C MET A 136 10.15 17.08 0.70
N ARG A 137 10.93 17.43 -0.33
CA ARG A 137 12.09 18.37 -0.25
C ARG A 137 13.21 17.91 0.70
N GLU A 138 13.25 16.61 0.99
CA GLU A 138 14.35 15.96 1.69
C GLU A 138 15.22 15.22 0.68
N GLU A 139 16.54 15.37 0.75
CA GLU A 139 17.45 14.59 -0.10
C GLU A 139 17.32 13.08 0.17
N GLN A 140 17.07 12.73 1.44
CA GLN A 140 16.84 11.38 1.92
C GLN A 140 15.67 11.42 2.92
N LEU A 141 14.47 11.01 2.46
CA LEU A 141 13.27 11.01 3.29
C LEU A 141 13.28 9.80 4.24
N LYS A 142 13.63 10.04 5.50
CA LYS A 142 13.68 9.00 6.54
C LYS A 142 12.28 8.65 7.06
N GLY A 143 12.17 7.48 7.71
CA GLY A 143 10.94 7.02 8.36
C GLY A 143 9.95 6.33 7.43
N VAL A 144 10.13 6.40 6.10
CA VAL A 144 9.39 5.56 5.14
C VAL A 144 10.12 4.22 5.00
N GLU A 145 9.40 3.11 5.19
CA GLU A 145 9.96 1.76 5.12
C GLU A 145 9.64 1.05 3.81
N ALA A 146 8.44 1.29 3.27
CA ALA A 146 8.03 0.76 1.98
C ALA A 146 6.93 1.64 1.38
N VAL A 147 6.87 1.67 0.06
CA VAL A 147 5.73 2.26 -0.66
C VAL A 147 5.25 1.24 -1.68
N GLY A 148 3.95 1.22 -1.92
CA GLY A 148 3.33 0.23 -2.78
C GLY A 148 2.12 0.77 -3.51
N ILE A 149 1.69 0.00 -4.51
CA ILE A 149 0.47 0.23 -5.25
C ILE A 149 -0.46 -0.94 -5.02
N LYS A 150 -1.74 -0.65 -4.80
CA LYS A 150 -2.80 -1.63 -4.66
C LYS A 150 -3.92 -1.30 -5.64
N LEU A 151 -4.28 -2.27 -6.47
CA LEU A 151 -5.34 -2.16 -7.45
C LEU A 151 -6.46 -3.13 -7.09
N LEU A 152 -7.68 -2.61 -7.03
CA LEU A 152 -8.88 -3.35 -6.65
C LEU A 152 -9.81 -3.52 -7.85
N LYS A 153 -10.57 -4.61 -7.81
CA LYS A 153 -11.80 -4.76 -8.61
C LYS A 153 -13.00 -4.31 -7.80
N GLU A 154 -14.11 -4.06 -8.50
CA GLU A 154 -15.42 -3.82 -7.89
C GLU A 154 -15.86 -4.98 -6.98
#